data_AF-A0A4Q2DTI0-F1
#
_entry.id   AF-A0A4Q2DTI0-F1
#
_cell.length_a   1.000
_cell.length_b   1.000
_cell.length_c   1.000
_cell.angle_alpha   90.00
_cell.angle_beta   90.00
_cell.angle_gamma   90.00
#
_symmetry.space_group_name_H-M   'P 1'
#
loop_
_entity.id
_entity.type
_entity.pdbx_description
1 polymer ?
#
loop_
_entity_poly.entity_id
_entity_poly.type
_entity_poly.pdbx_seq_one_letter_code
_entity_poly.pdbx_strand_id
1 'polypeptide(L)'
;MASFTSETTLTSPDDVITPEFRLVVNSPTPTSSVEASKSEVDIAAVADELMKGRISCRYFLPREVPRSTIEEIIEVARFAPSGNNIHVVEDQSRRPWHKVYCLSGDKLAVVKEALLTAFVNEPEKHASQYEYYPPLELMPQPYAERRQEFGRMVGQALGIERSDREGRLKAAGSNYQFYNAPVALVVTIHKGLRQGSWLDVGYFLQSISIAACARGLATVTQESITRYQSVFEEATAYWR
;
A
#
# COMPACT_ATOMS: atom_id res chain seq x y z
N MET A 1 -37.92 1.05 -43.22
CA MET A 1 -37.08 -0.09 -43.65
C MET A 1 -35.81 0.48 -44.25
N ALA A 2 -34.70 0.44 -43.51
CA ALA A 2 -33.35 0.42 -44.05
C ALA A 2 -32.42 -0.01 -42.91
N SER A 3 -31.73 -1.12 -43.15
CA SER A 3 -30.79 -1.85 -42.33
C SER A 3 -29.50 -1.08 -42.07
N PHE A 4 -28.92 -1.25 -40.89
CA PHE A 4 -27.48 -1.12 -40.66
C PHE A 4 -26.98 -2.39 -39.96
N THR A 5 -26.15 -3.15 -40.67
CA THR A 5 -25.29 -4.23 -40.17
C THR A 5 -23.85 -3.68 -40.11
N SER A 6 -23.15 -3.88 -38.99
CA SER A 6 -21.68 -4.09 -38.94
C SER A 6 -21.33 -4.42 -37.48
N GLU A 7 -21.11 -5.70 -37.20
CA GLU A 7 -19.78 -6.31 -37.04
C GLU A 7 -19.19 -6.06 -35.64
N THR A 8 -19.40 -7.07 -34.81
CA THR A 8 -18.68 -7.28 -33.55
C THR A 8 -17.27 -7.74 -33.89
N THR A 9 -16.30 -6.83 -33.87
CA THR A 9 -14.89 -7.20 -33.84
C THR A 9 -14.48 -7.45 -32.39
N LEU A 10 -14.29 -8.73 -32.07
CA LEU A 10 -13.55 -9.18 -30.90
C LEU A 10 -12.13 -8.59 -30.95
N THR A 11 -11.79 -7.71 -30.02
CA THR A 11 -10.41 -7.24 -29.84
C THR A 11 -9.64 -8.14 -28.85
N SER A 12 -8.35 -8.25 -29.13
CA SER A 12 -7.34 -9.19 -28.63
C SER A 12 -7.13 -9.15 -27.09
N PRO A 13 -6.61 -10.22 -26.44
CA PRO A 13 -6.29 -10.25 -25.01
C PRO A 13 -5.15 -9.31 -24.54
N ASP A 14 -4.64 -8.42 -25.39
CA ASP A 14 -3.45 -7.60 -25.13
C ASP A 14 -3.74 -6.12 -24.84
N ASP A 15 -5.01 -5.74 -24.64
CA ASP A 15 -5.38 -4.38 -24.25
C ASP A 15 -5.00 -4.11 -22.78
N VAL A 16 -3.71 -3.88 -22.56
CA VAL A 16 -3.20 -3.21 -21.37
C VAL A 16 -3.93 -1.87 -21.30
N ILE A 17 -4.76 -1.68 -20.28
CA ILE A 17 -5.32 -0.38 -19.92
C ILE A 17 -4.14 0.55 -19.61
N THR A 18 -3.60 1.19 -20.64
CA THR A 18 -2.68 2.30 -20.51
C THR A 18 -3.50 3.48 -20.00
N PRO A 19 -3.07 4.18 -18.94
CA PRO A 19 -3.70 5.45 -18.59
C PRO A 19 -3.67 6.37 -19.81
N GLU A 20 -4.81 6.93 -20.23
CA GLU A 20 -4.80 8.06 -21.16
C GLU A 20 -4.16 9.26 -20.45
N PHE A 21 -2.85 9.44 -20.64
CA PHE A 21 -2.16 10.63 -20.17
C PHE A 21 -2.54 11.82 -21.06
N ARG A 22 -3.52 12.61 -20.64
CA ARG A 22 -3.72 13.95 -21.23
C ARG A 22 -2.69 14.91 -20.63
N LEU A 23 -1.55 15.03 -21.30
CA LEU A 23 -0.54 16.02 -20.97
C LEU A 23 -1.06 17.42 -21.38
N VAL A 24 -1.75 18.11 -20.48
CA VAL A 24 -2.14 19.52 -20.66
C VAL A 24 -1.05 20.39 -20.05
N VAL A 25 0.07 20.50 -20.76
CA VAL A 25 1.15 21.45 -20.44
C VAL A 25 1.16 22.56 -21.48
N ASN A 26 1.33 23.81 -21.04
CA ASN A 26 1.75 24.86 -21.96
C ASN A 26 3.13 24.47 -22.50
N SER A 27 3.33 24.55 -23.81
CA SER A 27 4.60 24.18 -24.46
C SER A 27 5.77 24.84 -23.73
N PRO A 28 6.73 24.07 -23.18
CA PRO A 28 7.90 24.67 -22.57
C PRO A 28 8.76 25.32 -23.66
N THR A 29 9.18 26.56 -23.43
CA THR A 29 10.27 27.18 -24.21
C THR A 29 11.54 26.38 -23.94
N PRO A 30 12.25 25.88 -24.96
CA PRO A 30 13.42 25.04 -24.76
C PRO A 30 14.52 25.88 -24.08
N THR A 31 14.97 25.42 -22.91
CA THR A 31 16.19 25.94 -22.28
C THR A 31 17.30 24.91 -22.50
N SER A 32 18.46 25.40 -22.93
CA SER A 32 19.59 24.62 -23.41
C SER A 32 20.15 23.64 -22.37
N SER A 33 20.57 22.50 -22.87
CA SER A 33 21.29 21.44 -22.18
C SER A 33 22.54 21.92 -21.46
N VAL A 34 22.74 21.44 -20.23
CA VAL A 34 24.04 21.40 -19.56
C VAL A 34 24.55 19.97 -19.67
N GLU A 35 25.67 19.78 -20.36
CA GLU A 35 26.45 18.54 -20.31
C GLU A 35 27.22 18.49 -18.99
N ALA A 36 27.23 17.33 -18.35
CA ALA A 36 28.27 16.98 -17.38
C ALA A 36 28.64 15.50 -17.56
N SER A 37 29.95 15.23 -17.62
CA SER A 37 30.53 13.90 -17.56
C SER A 37 31.37 13.76 -16.30
N LYS A 38 31.01 12.82 -15.42
CA LYS A 38 31.89 12.15 -14.43
C LYS A 38 31.11 11.01 -13.76
N SER A 39 31.08 9.81 -14.37
CA SER A 39 30.33 8.61 -13.91
C SER A 39 29.15 8.93 -12.98
N GLU A 40 28.28 9.81 -13.46
CA GLU A 40 27.32 10.52 -12.62
C GLU A 40 26.15 9.56 -12.47
N VAL A 41 25.81 9.20 -11.23
CA VAL A 41 24.64 8.36 -10.99
C VAL A 41 23.45 9.11 -11.58
N ASP A 42 22.83 8.52 -12.60
CA ASP A 42 21.62 9.07 -13.20
C ASP A 42 20.49 8.97 -12.18
N ILE A 43 20.28 10.07 -11.44
CA ILE A 43 19.29 10.14 -10.37
C ILE A 43 17.88 9.90 -10.89
N ALA A 44 17.59 10.31 -12.14
CA ALA A 44 16.29 10.06 -12.75
C ALA A 44 16.10 8.57 -13.01
N ALA A 45 17.12 7.89 -13.58
CA ALA A 45 17.08 6.45 -13.76
C ALA A 45 16.94 5.70 -12.44
N VAL A 46 17.67 6.10 -11.40
CA VAL A 46 17.55 5.49 -10.06
C VAL A 46 16.14 5.67 -9.49
N ALA A 47 15.57 6.86 -9.57
CA ALA A 47 14.21 7.11 -9.09
C ALA A 47 13.18 6.25 -9.85
N ASP A 48 13.31 6.17 -11.17
CA ASP A 48 12.48 5.33 -12.03
C ASP A 48 12.59 3.84 -11.69
N GLU A 49 13.81 3.34 -11.47
CA GLU A 49 14.08 1.96 -11.08
C GLU A 49 13.47 1.63 -9.72
N LEU A 50 13.55 2.52 -8.72
CA LEU A 50 12.91 2.32 -7.42
C LEU A 50 11.38 2.29 -7.54
N MET A 51 10.80 3.18 -8.34
CA MET A 51 9.35 3.25 -8.54
C MET A 51 8.82 1.99 -9.27
N LYS A 52 9.51 1.57 -10.33
CA LYS A 52 9.14 0.40 -11.15
C LYS A 52 9.48 -0.94 -10.47
N GLY A 53 10.58 -0.98 -9.73
CA GLY A 53 11.10 -2.17 -9.08
C GLY A 53 10.43 -2.51 -7.75
N ARG A 54 9.79 -1.53 -7.09
CA ARG A 54 9.00 -1.81 -5.89
C ARG A 54 7.81 -2.72 -6.23
N ILE A 55 7.74 -3.85 -5.54
CA ILE A 55 6.63 -4.82 -5.61
C ILE A 55 5.97 -5.00 -4.24
N SER A 56 4.73 -5.50 -4.23
CA SER A 56 4.06 -5.88 -2.99
C SER A 56 4.54 -7.27 -2.56
N CYS A 57 5.59 -7.31 -1.77
CA CYS A 57 6.19 -8.55 -1.28
C CYS A 57 5.28 -9.24 -0.27
N ARG A 58 4.93 -10.51 -0.51
CA ARG A 58 4.01 -11.28 0.34
C ARG A 58 4.66 -12.51 0.97
N TYR A 59 5.99 -12.46 1.09
CA TYR A 59 6.76 -13.44 1.82
C TYR A 59 8.08 -12.82 2.28
N PHE A 60 8.25 -12.64 3.58
CA PHE A 60 9.44 -12.02 4.15
C PHE A 60 10.31 -13.06 4.86
N LEU A 61 11.63 -12.86 4.76
CA LEU A 61 12.60 -13.62 5.54
C LEU A 61 12.59 -13.14 7.00
N PRO A 62 12.91 -14.00 7.97
CA PRO A 62 13.04 -13.63 9.39
C PRO A 62 14.32 -12.82 9.68
N ARG A 63 14.86 -12.12 8.68
CA ARG A 63 16.07 -11.30 8.81
C ARG A 63 15.71 -10.00 9.53
N GLU A 64 16.31 -9.76 10.68
CA GLU A 64 16.10 -8.52 11.42
C GLU A 64 16.50 -7.29 10.60
N VAL A 65 15.74 -6.21 10.79
CA VAL A 65 16.03 -4.89 10.22
C VAL A 65 16.55 -4.00 11.34
N PRO A 66 17.75 -3.41 11.22
CA PRO A 66 18.27 -2.51 12.24
C PRO A 66 17.31 -1.35 12.51
N ARG A 67 17.16 -0.99 13.79
CA ARG A 67 16.30 0.12 14.20
C ARG A 67 16.67 1.42 13.48
N SER A 68 17.96 1.72 13.36
CA SER A 68 18.45 2.90 12.65
C SER A 68 17.97 2.96 11.21
N THR A 69 17.97 1.83 10.50
CA THR A 69 17.45 1.74 9.12
C THR A 69 15.97 2.11 9.05
N ILE A 70 15.16 1.68 10.04
CA ILE A 70 13.73 2.03 10.09
C ILE A 70 13.55 3.52 10.39
N GLU A 71 14.32 4.06 11.33
CA GLU A 71 14.30 5.49 11.68
C GLU A 71 14.70 6.36 10.48
N GLU A 72 15.73 5.99 9.73
CA GLU A 72 16.13 6.67 8.50
C GLU A 72 15.06 6.62 7.41
N ILE A 73 14.35 5.49 7.27
CA ILE A 73 13.24 5.36 6.30
C ILE A 73 12.13 6.34 6.65
N ILE A 74 11.74 6.40 7.93
CA ILE A 74 10.70 7.31 8.41
C ILE A 74 11.16 8.76 8.26
N GLU A 75 12.43 9.05 8.57
CA GLU A 75 12.99 10.40 8.47
C GLU A 75 13.04 10.91 7.03
N VAL A 76 13.31 10.06 6.04
CA VAL A 76 13.22 10.47 4.63
C VAL A 76 11.75 10.56 4.19
N ALA A 77 10.90 9.62 4.63
CA ALA A 77 9.50 9.59 4.23
C ALA A 77 8.69 10.80 4.72
N ARG A 78 9.12 11.45 5.81
CA ARG A 78 8.46 12.66 6.36
C ARG A 78 8.41 13.83 5.38
N PHE A 79 9.24 13.82 4.33
CA PHE A 79 9.23 14.84 3.27
C PHE A 79 8.14 14.61 2.22
N ALA A 80 7.29 13.59 2.40
CA ALA A 80 6.08 13.45 1.60
C ALA A 80 5.22 14.74 1.68
N PRO A 81 4.64 15.18 0.56
CA PRO A 81 3.78 16.36 0.58
C PRO A 81 2.52 16.11 1.42
N SER A 82 1.93 17.20 1.94
CA SER A 82 0.56 17.16 2.47
C SER A 82 -0.17 18.46 2.20
N GLY A 83 -1.51 18.41 2.19
CA GLY A 83 -2.33 19.63 2.09
C GLY A 83 -1.93 20.66 3.15
N ASN A 84 -1.56 21.88 2.73
CA ASN A 84 -1.08 22.96 3.58
C ASN A 84 0.04 22.56 4.59
N ASN A 85 0.83 21.53 4.27
CA ASN A 85 1.91 21.02 5.11
C ASN A 85 1.49 20.62 6.55
N ILE A 86 0.22 20.24 6.76
CA ILE A 86 -0.33 19.97 8.10
C ILE A 86 0.35 18.82 8.88
N HIS A 87 1.21 18.03 8.23
CA HIS A 87 2.03 16.99 8.88
C HIS A 87 3.21 17.50 9.69
N VAL A 88 3.66 18.71 9.39
CA VAL A 88 4.67 19.38 10.20
C VAL A 88 3.98 20.04 11.39
N VAL A 89 4.26 19.53 12.59
CA VAL A 89 3.83 20.16 13.83
C VAL A 89 5.09 20.55 14.60
N GLU A 90 5.32 21.84 14.78
CA GLU A 90 6.48 22.37 15.52
C GLU A 90 6.44 21.97 17.00
N ASP A 91 5.23 21.90 17.56
CA ASP A 91 4.99 21.46 18.91
C ASP A 91 4.78 19.94 18.95
N GLN A 92 5.79 19.20 19.38
CA GLN A 92 5.72 17.74 19.53
C GLN A 92 4.67 17.28 20.57
N SER A 93 4.18 18.18 21.45
CA SER A 93 3.07 17.88 22.36
C SER A 93 1.71 17.90 21.66
N ARG A 94 1.60 18.63 20.55
CA ARG A 94 0.50 18.53 19.59
C ARG A 94 0.79 17.37 18.66
N ARG A 95 0.20 16.22 18.98
CA ARG A 95 0.37 14.98 18.21
C ARG A 95 0.18 15.28 16.71
N PRO A 96 1.13 14.90 15.83
CA PRO A 96 0.90 14.98 14.39
C PRO A 96 -0.40 14.23 14.06
N TRP A 97 -1.06 14.63 12.98
CA TRP A 97 -2.34 14.03 12.58
C TRP A 97 -2.25 12.52 12.33
N HIS A 98 -1.04 11.98 12.20
CA HIS A 98 -0.79 10.55 12.15
C HIS A 98 0.19 10.07 13.24
N LYS A 99 -0.04 8.86 13.75
CA LYS A 99 0.92 8.14 14.60
C LYS A 99 1.45 6.96 13.81
N VAL A 100 2.76 6.78 13.82
CA VAL A 100 3.42 5.61 13.23
C VAL A 100 3.81 4.67 14.37
N TYR A 101 3.19 3.49 14.42
CA TYR A 101 3.60 2.40 15.30
C TYR A 101 4.62 1.56 14.55
N CYS A 102 5.85 1.48 15.08
CA CYS A 102 6.86 0.55 14.60
C CYS A 102 6.89 -0.68 15.52
N LEU A 103 6.46 -1.82 14.98
CA LEU A 103 6.35 -3.08 15.72
C LEU A 103 7.40 -4.07 15.22
N SER A 104 8.13 -4.68 16.14
CA SER A 104 9.06 -5.78 15.90
C SER A 104 9.12 -6.69 17.14
N GLY A 105 9.76 -7.86 17.02
CA GLY A 105 9.94 -8.81 18.12
C GLY A 105 8.63 -9.17 18.83
N ASP A 106 8.67 -9.24 20.16
CA ASP A 106 7.53 -9.67 20.99
C ASP A 106 6.30 -8.78 20.80
N LYS A 107 6.46 -7.47 20.61
CA LYS A 107 5.33 -6.57 20.37
C LYS A 107 4.63 -6.88 19.05
N LEU A 108 5.40 -7.20 18.01
CA LEU A 108 4.82 -7.65 16.74
C LEU A 108 4.15 -9.02 16.88
N ALA A 109 4.73 -9.94 17.67
CA ALA A 109 4.14 -11.25 17.93
C ALA A 109 2.77 -11.14 18.62
N VAL A 110 2.65 -10.29 19.65
CA VAL A 110 1.38 -10.01 20.34
C VAL A 110 0.32 -9.50 19.37
N VAL A 111 0.67 -8.54 18.50
CA VAL A 111 -0.28 -7.99 17.52
C VAL A 111 -0.68 -9.03 16.47
N LYS A 112 0.28 -9.82 15.97
CA LYS A 112 0.01 -10.91 15.01
C LYS A 112 -1.00 -11.92 15.58
N GLU A 113 -0.78 -12.34 16.82
CA GLU A 113 -1.64 -13.30 17.50
C GLU A 113 -3.06 -12.76 17.72
N ALA A 114 -3.17 -11.52 18.22
CA ALA A 114 -4.46 -10.88 18.46
C ALA A 114 -5.26 -10.72 17.16
N LEU A 115 -4.63 -10.22 16.09
CA LEU A 115 -5.28 -10.03 14.80
C LEU A 115 -5.67 -11.36 14.14
N LEU A 116 -4.80 -12.37 14.19
CA LEU A 116 -5.11 -13.68 13.63
C LEU A 116 -6.24 -14.36 14.40
N THR A 117 -6.23 -14.28 15.73
CA THR A 117 -7.31 -14.81 16.59
C THR A 117 -8.65 -14.19 16.24
N ALA A 118 -8.71 -12.86 16.14
CA ALA A 118 -9.93 -12.15 15.77
C ALA A 118 -10.41 -12.51 14.35
N PHE A 119 -9.49 -12.69 13.41
CA PHE A 119 -9.81 -13.13 12.05
C PHE A 119 -10.39 -14.54 11.97
N VAL A 120 -9.84 -15.48 12.74
CA VAL A 120 -10.26 -16.89 12.70
C VAL A 120 -11.54 -17.12 13.49
N ASN A 121 -11.68 -16.48 14.66
CA ASN A 121 -12.72 -16.85 15.63
C ASN A 121 -13.96 -15.95 15.60
N GLU A 122 -13.81 -14.68 15.22
CA GLU A 122 -14.90 -13.70 15.31
C GLU A 122 -14.89 -12.62 14.20
N PRO A 123 -14.64 -12.99 12.93
CA PRO A 123 -14.51 -12.01 11.85
C PRO A 123 -15.74 -11.12 11.67
N GLU A 124 -16.94 -11.62 11.96
CA GLU A 124 -18.21 -10.89 11.88
C GLU A 124 -18.40 -9.80 12.93
N LYS A 125 -17.65 -9.84 14.05
CA LYS A 125 -17.70 -8.80 15.09
C LYS A 125 -16.87 -7.57 14.75
N HIS A 126 -16.13 -7.61 13.65
CA HIS A 126 -15.16 -6.60 13.27
C HIS A 126 -15.47 -6.03 11.89
N ALA A 127 -15.48 -4.69 11.79
CA ALA A 127 -15.71 -3.94 10.57
C ALA A 127 -14.76 -2.73 10.52
N SER A 128 -14.35 -2.36 9.31
CA SER A 128 -13.57 -1.13 9.12
C SER A 128 -14.43 0.10 9.44
N GLN A 129 -13.81 1.16 9.95
CA GLN A 129 -14.48 2.44 10.19
C GLN A 129 -14.79 3.22 8.89
N TYR A 130 -14.36 2.69 7.75
CA TYR A 130 -14.52 3.30 6.45
C TYR A 130 -14.55 2.24 5.34
N GLU A 131 -15.20 2.58 4.23
CA GLU A 131 -15.23 1.72 3.04
C GLU A 131 -14.05 2.06 2.12
N TYR A 132 -13.09 1.15 1.98
CA TYR A 132 -11.98 1.33 1.05
C TYR A 132 -12.41 1.10 -0.41
N TYR A 133 -13.24 0.08 -0.63
CA TYR A 133 -13.82 -0.24 -1.94
C TYR A 133 -15.33 -0.33 -1.83
N PRO A 134 -16.07 0.07 -2.88
CA PRO A 134 -17.47 -0.30 -2.98
C PRO A 134 -17.60 -1.84 -3.09
N PRO A 135 -18.81 -2.38 -2.84
CA PRO A 135 -19.15 -3.75 -3.20
C PRO A 135 -18.80 -4.06 -4.66
N LEU A 136 -18.43 -5.30 -4.95
CA LEU A 136 -17.90 -5.68 -6.26
C LEU A 136 -18.92 -5.44 -7.38
N GLU A 137 -20.20 -5.64 -7.09
CA GLU A 137 -21.33 -5.40 -7.98
C GLU A 137 -21.60 -3.92 -8.27
N LEU A 138 -21.15 -3.02 -7.39
CA LEU A 138 -21.25 -1.57 -7.57
C LEU A 138 -19.95 -0.95 -8.12
N MET A 139 -18.88 -1.75 -8.24
CA MET A 139 -17.60 -1.29 -8.75
C MET A 139 -17.67 -1.11 -10.28
N PRO A 140 -17.36 0.10 -10.81
CA PRO A 140 -17.40 0.33 -12.24
C PRO A 140 -16.38 -0.54 -13.00
N GLN A 141 -16.69 -0.89 -14.25
CA GLN A 141 -15.69 -1.43 -15.17
C GLN A 141 -14.73 -0.32 -15.65
N PRO A 142 -13.43 -0.62 -15.84
CA PRO A 142 -12.79 -1.94 -15.81
C PRO A 142 -12.23 -2.38 -14.43
N TYR A 143 -12.53 -1.63 -13.36
CA TYR A 143 -11.90 -1.84 -12.06
C TYR A 143 -12.35 -3.15 -11.38
N ALA A 144 -13.61 -3.53 -11.55
CA ALA A 144 -14.15 -4.80 -11.02
C ALA A 144 -13.43 -6.00 -11.64
N GLU A 145 -13.27 -6.02 -12.97
CA GLU A 145 -12.51 -7.05 -13.70
C GLU A 145 -11.06 -7.14 -13.21
N ARG A 146 -10.37 -6.00 -13.09
CA ARG A 146 -8.98 -5.97 -12.61
C ARG A 146 -8.84 -6.51 -11.20
N ARG A 147 -9.78 -6.21 -10.30
CA ARG A 147 -9.77 -6.73 -8.93
C ARG A 147 -9.98 -8.25 -8.89
N GLN A 148 -10.88 -8.78 -9.72
CA GLN A 148 -11.10 -10.22 -9.83
C GLN A 148 -9.89 -10.93 -10.44
N GLU A 149 -9.29 -10.35 -11.48
CA GLU A 149 -8.08 -10.89 -12.13
C GLU A 149 -6.92 -10.97 -11.14
N PHE A 150 -6.67 -9.89 -10.40
CA PHE A 150 -5.66 -9.90 -9.34
C PHE A 150 -5.89 -11.03 -8.32
N GLY A 151 -7.14 -11.25 -7.90
CA GLY A 151 -7.49 -12.36 -7.02
C GLY A 151 -7.18 -13.75 -7.61
N ARG A 152 -7.44 -13.95 -8.91
CA ARG A 152 -7.09 -15.18 -9.63
C ARG A 152 -5.57 -15.39 -9.71
N MET A 153 -4.82 -14.35 -10.08
CA MET A 153 -3.36 -14.40 -10.17
C MET A 153 -2.73 -14.77 -8.82
N VAL A 154 -3.22 -14.20 -7.71
CA VAL A 154 -2.74 -14.54 -6.37
C VAL A 154 -3.06 -15.99 -6.02
N GLY A 155 -4.27 -16.47 -6.31
CA GLY A 155 -4.63 -17.87 -6.08
C GLY A 155 -3.75 -18.84 -6.86
N GLN A 156 -3.54 -18.58 -8.15
CA GLN A 156 -2.66 -19.36 -9.01
C GLN A 156 -1.21 -19.39 -8.51
N ALA A 157 -0.66 -18.24 -8.14
CA ALA A 157 0.70 -18.13 -7.63
C ALA A 157 0.92 -18.91 -6.32
N LEU A 158 -0.14 -19.10 -5.52
CA LEU A 158 -0.12 -19.87 -4.29
C LEU A 158 -0.52 -21.34 -4.46
N GLY A 159 -0.91 -21.77 -5.67
CA GLY A 159 -1.43 -23.10 -5.93
C GLY A 159 -2.80 -23.37 -5.28
N ILE A 160 -3.59 -22.32 -5.05
CA ILE A 160 -4.90 -22.40 -4.38
C ILE A 160 -6.01 -22.34 -5.42
N GLU A 161 -6.80 -23.41 -5.51
CA GLU A 161 -7.96 -23.45 -6.38
C GLU A 161 -9.10 -22.54 -5.89
N ARG A 162 -9.97 -22.10 -6.82
CA ARG A 162 -11.14 -21.29 -6.49
C ARG A 162 -12.19 -22.05 -5.66
N SER A 163 -12.15 -23.37 -5.66
CA SER A 163 -12.95 -24.26 -4.81
C SER A 163 -12.38 -24.40 -3.39
N ASP A 164 -11.05 -24.30 -3.23
CA ASP A 164 -10.32 -24.50 -1.97
C ASP A 164 -10.53 -23.37 -0.95
N ARG A 165 -11.64 -23.46 -0.22
CA ARG A 165 -12.04 -22.48 0.78
C ARG A 165 -11.03 -22.37 1.92
N GLU A 166 -10.44 -23.49 2.34
CA GLU A 166 -9.50 -23.53 3.46
C GLU A 166 -8.18 -22.86 3.08
N GLY A 167 -7.62 -23.19 1.91
CA GLY A 167 -6.43 -22.56 1.38
C GLY A 167 -6.61 -21.05 1.21
N ARG A 168 -7.76 -20.60 0.67
CA ARG A 168 -8.05 -19.16 0.57
C ARG A 168 -8.15 -18.47 1.93
N LEU A 169 -8.76 -19.13 2.93
CA LEU A 169 -8.85 -18.57 4.28
C LEU A 169 -7.46 -18.44 4.92
N LYS A 170 -6.60 -19.45 4.76
CA LYS A 170 -5.20 -19.43 5.21
C LYS A 170 -4.37 -18.35 4.53
N ALA A 171 -4.53 -18.18 3.21
CA ALA A 171 -3.88 -17.11 2.45
C ALA A 171 -4.34 -15.72 2.92
N ALA A 172 -5.64 -15.53 3.15
CA ALA A 172 -6.17 -14.29 3.72
C ALA A 172 -5.60 -14.03 5.13
N GLY A 173 -5.48 -15.08 5.95
CA GLY A 173 -4.88 -15.04 7.30
C GLY A 173 -3.42 -14.55 7.31
N SER A 174 -2.68 -14.75 6.22
CA SER A 174 -1.29 -14.30 6.08
C SER A 174 -1.14 -12.78 6.19
N ASN A 175 -2.21 -12.02 5.91
CA ASN A 175 -2.22 -10.57 6.13
C ASN A 175 -2.02 -10.21 7.61
N TYR A 176 -2.65 -10.93 8.53
CA TYR A 176 -2.59 -10.67 9.97
C TYR A 176 -1.30 -11.20 10.61
N GLN A 177 -0.59 -12.05 9.88
CA GLN A 177 0.79 -12.45 10.17
C GLN A 177 1.82 -11.53 9.50
N PHE A 178 1.37 -10.43 8.86
CA PHE A 178 2.20 -9.50 8.08
C PHE A 178 3.10 -10.21 7.07
N TYR A 179 2.63 -11.31 6.47
CA TYR A 179 3.40 -12.15 5.55
C TYR A 179 4.77 -12.59 6.09
N ASN A 180 4.87 -12.76 7.41
CA ASN A 180 6.09 -13.07 8.15
C ASN A 180 7.13 -11.94 8.18
N ALA A 181 6.75 -10.70 7.89
CA ALA A 181 7.64 -9.56 8.04
C ALA A 181 8.17 -9.46 9.48
N PRO A 182 9.47 -9.15 9.66
CA PRO A 182 10.09 -8.94 10.97
C PRO A 182 9.72 -7.58 11.59
N VAL A 183 9.20 -6.65 10.77
CA VAL A 183 8.79 -5.31 11.15
C VAL A 183 7.43 -5.00 10.52
N ALA A 184 6.53 -4.39 11.28
CA ALA A 184 5.31 -3.80 10.76
C ALA A 184 5.22 -2.31 11.14
N LEU A 185 4.88 -1.47 10.16
CA LEU A 185 4.55 -0.07 10.38
C LEU A 185 3.03 0.11 10.27
N VAL A 186 2.39 0.57 11.35
CA VAL A 186 0.95 0.88 11.34
C VAL A 186 0.79 2.39 11.46
N VAL A 187 0.17 3.00 10.44
CA VAL A 187 -0.07 4.44 10.37
C VAL A 187 -1.53 4.72 10.68
N THR A 188 -1.78 5.55 11.70
CA THR A 188 -3.14 5.99 12.04
C THR A 188 -3.37 7.41 11.55
N ILE A 189 -4.62 7.83 11.33
CA ILE A 189 -4.97 9.23 11.09
C ILE A 189 -6.02 9.73 12.08
N HIS A 190 -6.01 11.04 12.34
CA HIS A 190 -7.01 11.64 13.21
C HIS A 190 -8.41 11.60 12.56
N LYS A 191 -9.41 11.00 13.24
CA LYS A 191 -10.80 10.83 12.76
C LYS A 191 -11.52 12.12 12.34
N GLY A 192 -11.05 13.27 12.82
CA GLY A 192 -11.58 14.59 12.46
C GLY A 192 -11.18 15.05 11.06
N LEU A 193 -10.17 14.42 10.45
CA LEU A 193 -9.72 14.75 9.10
C LEU A 193 -10.66 14.14 8.04
N ARG A 194 -10.47 14.59 6.79
CA ARG A 194 -11.35 14.28 5.65
C ARG A 194 -10.54 13.72 4.50
N GLN A 195 -11.20 13.45 3.37
CA GLN A 195 -10.66 12.78 2.19
C GLN A 195 -9.26 13.28 1.74
N GLY A 196 -8.99 14.59 1.82
CA GLY A 196 -7.66 15.14 1.50
C GLY A 196 -6.52 14.49 2.31
N SER A 197 -6.73 14.23 3.59
CA SER A 197 -5.70 13.62 4.45
C SER A 197 -5.46 12.14 4.15
N TRP A 198 -6.36 11.47 3.42
CA TRP A 198 -6.12 10.11 2.94
C TRP A 198 -5.06 10.10 1.83
N LEU A 199 -5.05 11.15 1.00
CA LEU A 199 -3.99 11.37 0.00
C LEU A 199 -2.65 11.60 0.69
N ASP A 200 -2.65 12.43 1.74
CA ASP A 200 -1.46 12.70 2.54
C ASP A 200 -0.86 11.41 3.14
N VAL A 201 -1.69 10.51 3.68
CA VAL A 201 -1.22 9.16 4.10
C VAL A 201 -0.67 8.37 2.93
N GLY A 202 -1.37 8.39 1.79
CA GLY A 202 -0.95 7.68 0.59
C GLY A 202 0.45 8.10 0.13
N TYR A 203 0.72 9.40 0.11
CA TYR A 203 2.04 9.96 -0.19
C TYR A 203 3.08 9.46 0.81
N PHE A 204 2.78 9.50 2.10
CA PHE A 204 3.69 9.04 3.15
C PHE A 204 4.00 7.52 3.05
N LEU A 205 2.98 6.67 2.84
CA LEU A 205 3.16 5.23 2.68
C LEU A 205 3.97 4.86 1.41
N GLN A 206 3.77 5.60 0.33
CA GLN A 206 4.56 5.45 -0.88
C GLN A 206 6.02 5.86 -0.63
N SER A 207 6.26 7.00 0.03
CA SER A 207 7.61 7.45 0.38
C SER A 207 8.34 6.45 1.27
N ILE A 208 7.65 5.84 2.27
CA ILE A 208 8.21 4.73 3.07
C ILE A 208 8.61 3.56 2.16
N SER A 209 7.75 3.16 1.24
CA SER A 209 7.99 2.00 0.38
C SER A 209 9.19 2.21 -0.55
N ILE A 210 9.34 3.41 -1.11
CA ILE A 210 10.48 3.76 -1.97
C ILE A 210 11.76 3.91 -1.15
N ALA A 211 11.72 4.56 0.02
CA ALA A 211 12.87 4.71 0.90
C ALA A 211 13.36 3.36 1.47
N ALA A 212 12.46 2.41 1.70
CA ALA A 212 12.77 1.03 2.05
C ALA A 212 13.41 0.28 0.88
N CYS A 213 12.83 0.41 -0.33
CA CYS A 213 13.38 -0.19 -1.54
C CYS A 213 14.82 0.27 -1.82
N ALA A 214 15.10 1.57 -1.64
CA ALA A 214 16.45 2.14 -1.76
C ALA A 214 17.47 1.57 -0.76
N ARG A 215 16.99 0.95 0.33
CA ARG A 215 17.81 0.27 1.35
C ARG A 215 17.80 -1.25 1.20
N GLY A 216 17.33 -1.76 0.06
CA GLY A 216 17.26 -3.20 -0.23
C GLY A 216 16.18 -3.93 0.57
N LEU A 217 15.20 -3.21 1.12
CA LEU A 217 14.06 -3.80 1.83
C LEU A 217 12.83 -3.84 0.93
N ALA A 218 12.09 -4.94 1.03
CA ALA A 218 10.78 -5.05 0.40
C ALA A 218 9.68 -4.54 1.34
N THR A 219 8.54 -4.14 0.79
CA THR A 219 7.36 -3.75 1.57
C THR A 219 6.08 -4.34 0.98
N VAL A 220 5.03 -4.33 1.79
CA VAL A 220 3.65 -4.52 1.33
C VAL A 220 2.76 -3.56 2.10
N THR A 221 1.97 -2.78 1.38
CA THR A 221 0.92 -1.95 1.96
C THR A 221 -0.32 -2.80 2.16
N GLN A 222 -0.90 -2.73 3.37
CA GLN A 222 -2.01 -3.57 3.78
C GLN A 222 -3.16 -2.71 4.30
N GLU A 223 -4.33 -2.88 3.71
CA GLU A 223 -5.58 -2.30 4.22
C GLU A 223 -6.23 -3.24 5.25
N SER A 224 -6.02 -4.56 5.16
CA SER A 224 -6.72 -5.58 5.94
C SER A 224 -6.79 -5.37 7.46
N ILE A 225 -5.80 -4.69 8.05
CA ILE A 225 -5.74 -4.42 9.49
C ILE A 225 -6.84 -3.44 9.95
N THR A 226 -7.37 -2.61 9.05
CA THR A 226 -8.38 -1.57 9.34
C THR A 226 -9.66 -2.15 9.90
N ARG A 227 -10.02 -3.37 9.45
CA ARG A 227 -11.17 -4.13 9.95
C ARG A 227 -11.06 -4.43 11.45
N TYR A 228 -9.85 -4.58 11.96
CA TYR A 228 -9.56 -5.02 13.33
C TYR A 228 -8.93 -3.89 14.17
N GLN A 229 -9.29 -2.64 13.89
CA GLN A 229 -8.75 -1.48 14.61
C GLN A 229 -8.89 -1.60 16.13
N SER A 230 -10.04 -2.02 16.65
CA SER A 230 -10.25 -2.15 18.10
C SER A 230 -9.32 -3.18 18.74
N VAL A 231 -9.09 -4.30 18.05
CA VAL A 231 -8.15 -5.36 18.48
C VAL A 231 -6.73 -4.83 18.51
N PHE A 232 -6.34 -4.06 17.49
CA PHE A 232 -5.04 -3.39 17.46
C PHE A 232 -4.87 -2.37 18.60
N GLU A 233 -5.89 -1.54 18.84
CA GLU A 233 -5.87 -0.55 19.92
C GLU A 233 -5.74 -1.20 21.29
N GLU A 234 -6.46 -2.30 21.54
CA GLU A 234 -6.36 -3.08 22.78
C GLU A 234 -4.98 -3.71 22.95
N ALA A 235 -4.48 -4.41 21.92
CA ALA A 235 -3.17 -5.05 21.93
C ALA A 235 -2.01 -4.06 22.15
N THR A 236 -2.20 -2.79 21.77
CA THR A 236 -1.20 -1.73 21.90
C THR A 236 -1.46 -0.74 23.05
N ALA A 237 -2.52 -0.95 23.85
CA ALA A 237 -3.00 0.02 24.84
C ALA A 237 -1.95 0.40 25.89
N TYR A 238 -1.07 -0.54 26.25
CA TYR A 238 -0.04 -0.38 27.28
C TYR A 238 1.31 0.13 26.75
N TRP A 239 1.46 0.35 25.44
CA TRP A 239 2.73 0.77 24.81
C TRP A 239 2.77 2.28 24.52
N ARG A 240 2.09 3.08 25.33
CA ARG A 240 1.95 4.53 25.15
C ARG A 240 3.21 5.30 25.52
#